data_AF-A0A8J7EEB1-F1
#
_entry.id   AF-A0A8J7EEB1-F1
#
_cell.length_a   1.000
_cell.length_b   1.000
_cell.length_c   1.000
_cell.angle_alpha   90.00
_cell.angle_beta   90.00
_cell.angle_gamma   90.00
#
_symmetry.space_group_name_H-M   'P 1'
#
loop_
_entity.id
_entity.type
_entity.pdbx_description
1 polymer ?
#
loop_
_entity_poly.entity_id
_entity_poly.type
_entity_poly.pdbx_seq_one_letter_code
_entity_poly.pdbx_strand_id
1 'polypeptide(L)'
;MGGSLAILLLGLGGCGGLTSAVPRQIVLKQSWEIESGDRVAGQLVTGSLGDISVQLRGTRLRAPFAGQVELASKGFHCIYFSSPEVPAYLFRYCGVRHPQIGPLQAGEIMGRGQNIHFATLRRQPDGAWAIVEPSDRVLERSLNQPTSTLGF
;
A
#
# COMPACT_ATOMS: atom_id res chain seq x y z
N MET A 1 -17.87 -9.72 -62.06
CA MET A 1 -18.04 -10.84 -61.13
C MET A 1 -17.11 -10.60 -59.96
N GLY A 2 -17.67 -10.15 -58.84
CA GLY A 2 -16.93 -9.72 -57.66
C GLY A 2 -16.71 -10.87 -56.67
N GLY A 3 -15.74 -10.68 -55.78
CA GLY A 3 -15.46 -11.59 -54.68
C GLY A 3 -14.25 -11.10 -53.89
N SER A 4 -14.35 -9.91 -53.30
CA SER A 4 -13.32 -9.33 -52.44
C SER A 4 -13.19 -10.12 -51.13
N LEU A 5 -11.92 -10.42 -50.82
CA LEU A 5 -11.37 -10.91 -49.56
C LEU A 5 -11.98 -10.17 -48.34
N ALA A 6 -12.55 -10.91 -47.39
CA ALA A 6 -12.90 -10.38 -46.06
C ALA A 6 -12.12 -11.16 -44.99
N ILE A 7 -11.01 -10.59 -44.56
CA ILE A 7 -10.22 -11.03 -43.40
C ILE A 7 -10.97 -10.58 -42.14
N LEU A 8 -11.62 -11.52 -41.45
CA LEU A 8 -12.17 -11.29 -40.12
C LEU A 8 -11.04 -11.36 -39.08
N LEU A 9 -10.53 -10.19 -38.69
CA LEU A 9 -9.71 -9.98 -37.51
C LEU A 9 -10.59 -10.09 -36.25
N LEU A 10 -10.67 -11.30 -35.68
CA LEU A 10 -11.22 -11.54 -34.35
C LEU A 10 -10.18 -11.10 -33.29
N GLY A 11 -10.25 -9.82 -32.91
CA GLY A 11 -9.52 -9.28 -31.77
C GLY A 11 -10.06 -9.87 -30.46
N LEU A 12 -9.36 -10.85 -29.92
CA LEU A 12 -9.55 -11.36 -28.56
C LEU A 12 -9.04 -10.30 -27.56
N GLY A 13 -9.89 -9.31 -27.27
CA GLY A 13 -9.72 -8.41 -26.13
C GLY A 13 -9.94 -9.18 -24.83
N GLY A 14 -8.87 -9.72 -24.25
CA GLY A 14 -8.89 -10.33 -22.93
C GLY A 14 -9.23 -9.29 -21.87
N CYS A 15 -10.43 -9.37 -21.32
CA CYS A 15 -10.83 -8.58 -20.16
C CYS A 15 -10.16 -9.21 -18.92
N GLY A 16 -8.97 -8.73 -18.57
CA GLY A 16 -8.33 -9.05 -17.31
C GLY A 16 -9.21 -8.53 -16.17
N GLY A 17 -10.00 -9.41 -15.57
CA GLY A 17 -10.88 -9.07 -14.46
C GLY A 17 -10.05 -8.48 -13.31
N LEU A 18 -10.39 -7.25 -12.92
CA LEU A 18 -9.83 -6.62 -11.73
C LEU A 18 -10.24 -7.48 -10.52
N THR A 19 -9.31 -8.25 -9.98
CA THR A 19 -9.54 -9.03 -8.76
C THR A 19 -9.86 -8.04 -7.63
N SER A 20 -11.12 -8.02 -7.18
CA SER A 20 -11.54 -7.19 -6.06
C SER A 20 -10.78 -7.65 -4.82
N ALA A 21 -9.84 -6.83 -4.35
CA ALA A 21 -9.04 -7.15 -3.19
C ALA A 21 -9.90 -7.08 -1.93
N VAL A 22 -10.07 -8.22 -1.26
CA VAL A 22 -10.77 -8.29 0.03
C VAL A 22 -9.95 -7.53 1.07
N PRO A 23 -10.47 -6.46 1.70
CA PRO A 23 -9.71 -5.70 2.66
C PRO A 23 -9.36 -6.53 3.90
N ARG A 24 -8.12 -6.42 4.37
CA ARG A 24 -7.66 -7.12 5.57
C ARG A 24 -8.29 -6.50 6.81
N GLN A 25 -8.86 -7.36 7.65
CA GLN A 25 -9.38 -7.01 8.98
C GLN A 25 -8.32 -7.38 10.03
N ILE A 26 -7.94 -6.44 10.90
CA ILE A 26 -7.03 -6.69 12.02
C ILE A 26 -7.65 -6.17 13.32
N VAL A 27 -7.32 -6.84 14.44
CA VAL A 27 -7.63 -6.34 15.78
C VAL A 27 -6.40 -5.59 16.29
N LEU A 28 -6.56 -4.27 16.49
CA LEU A 28 -5.55 -3.40 17.08
C LEU A 28 -5.70 -3.38 18.60
N LYS A 29 -4.60 -3.60 19.33
CA LYS A 29 -4.62 -3.55 20.81
C LYS A 29 -4.76 -2.15 21.38
N GLN A 30 -4.26 -1.13 20.68
CA GLN A 30 -4.36 0.26 21.09
C GLN A 30 -5.52 0.90 20.34
N SER A 31 -6.53 1.31 21.09
CA SER A 31 -7.63 2.15 20.59
C SER A 31 -7.40 3.57 21.09
N TRP A 32 -7.58 4.53 20.18
CA TRP A 32 -7.54 5.96 20.50
C TRP A 32 -8.95 6.50 20.37
N GLU A 33 -9.25 7.58 21.10
CA GLU A 33 -10.57 8.22 21.05
C GLU A 33 -10.91 8.78 19.66
N ILE A 34 -9.90 9.13 18.87
CA ILE A 34 -10.02 9.67 17.51
C ILE A 34 -9.18 8.81 16.55
N GLU A 35 -9.81 8.24 15.53
CA GLU A 35 -9.20 7.38 14.51
C GLU A 35 -9.18 8.05 13.12
N SER A 36 -8.35 7.51 12.21
CA SER A 36 -8.38 7.94 10.80
C SER A 36 -9.69 7.51 10.14
N GLY A 37 -10.36 8.45 9.46
CA GLY A 37 -11.71 8.27 8.93
C GLY A 37 -12.79 8.95 9.76
N ASP A 38 -12.52 9.28 11.02
CA ASP A 38 -13.43 10.04 11.87
C ASP A 38 -13.56 11.49 11.40
N ARG A 39 -14.56 12.19 11.93
CA ARG A 39 -14.73 13.63 11.73
C ARG A 39 -14.67 14.37 13.05
N VAL A 40 -13.79 15.37 13.13
CA VAL A 40 -13.69 16.30 14.27
C VAL A 40 -14.03 17.69 13.76
N ALA A 41 -15.05 18.32 14.35
CA ALA A 41 -15.59 19.60 13.89
C ALA A 41 -15.92 19.61 12.37
N GLY A 42 -16.43 18.49 11.86
CA GLY A 42 -16.75 18.32 10.43
C GLY A 42 -15.54 18.05 9.51
N GLN A 43 -14.31 18.20 9.99
CA GLN A 43 -13.09 17.92 9.22
C GLN A 43 -12.73 16.44 9.30
N LEU A 44 -12.32 15.86 8.17
CA LEU A 44 -11.89 14.46 8.11
C LEU A 44 -10.53 14.29 8.80
N VAL A 45 -10.47 13.40 9.78
CA VAL A 45 -9.21 12.99 10.40
C VAL A 45 -8.49 12.06 9.43
N THR A 46 -7.34 12.49 8.93
CA THR A 46 -6.54 11.71 7.96
C THR A 46 -5.44 10.87 8.60
N GLY A 47 -5.09 11.13 9.85
CA GLY A 47 -4.10 10.38 10.65
C GLY A 47 -4.35 10.52 12.16
N SER A 48 -3.89 9.56 12.95
CA SER A 48 -4.04 9.51 14.42
C SER A 48 -2.75 9.00 15.07
N LEU A 49 -2.64 9.11 16.40
CA LEU A 49 -1.41 8.82 17.16
C LEU A 49 -0.89 7.39 16.89
N GLY A 50 0.40 7.28 16.56
CA GLY A 50 1.08 6.02 16.28
C GLY A 50 1.65 5.86 14.85
N ASP A 51 1.56 6.89 14.01
CA ASP A 51 2.20 6.91 12.69
C ASP A 51 3.14 8.11 12.48
N ILE A 52 4.00 8.00 11.46
CA ILE A 52 4.88 9.06 10.98
C ILE A 52 4.29 9.64 9.69
N SER A 53 4.21 10.96 9.59
CA SER A 53 3.77 11.65 8.38
C SER A 53 4.97 12.05 7.51
N VAL A 54 4.97 11.66 6.23
CA VAL A 54 6.05 11.94 5.29
C VAL A 54 5.51 12.62 4.03
N GLN A 55 6.10 13.75 3.64
CA GLN A 55 5.82 14.38 2.36
C GLN A 55 6.68 13.75 1.25
N LEU A 56 6.03 13.25 0.20
CA LEU A 56 6.70 12.47 -0.85
C LEU A 56 7.34 13.32 -1.96
N ARG A 57 6.89 14.56 -2.19
CA ARG A 57 7.42 15.46 -3.26
C ARG A 57 7.56 14.79 -4.64
N GLY A 58 6.64 13.89 -4.99
CA GLY A 58 6.65 13.16 -6.27
C GLY A 58 7.35 11.80 -6.23
N THR A 59 8.03 11.45 -5.14
CA THR A 59 8.59 10.12 -4.89
C THR A 59 7.50 9.06 -4.91
N ARG A 60 7.78 7.93 -5.57
CA ARG A 60 6.88 6.78 -5.61
C ARG A 60 7.11 5.91 -4.37
N LEU A 61 6.02 5.43 -3.79
CA LEU A 61 6.08 4.48 -2.67
C LEU A 61 6.40 3.09 -3.21
N ARG A 62 7.42 2.43 -2.67
CA ARG A 62 7.94 1.14 -3.15
C ARG A 62 7.94 0.04 -2.10
N ALA A 63 7.82 -1.19 -2.55
CA ALA A 63 7.88 -2.36 -1.68
C ALA A 63 9.31 -2.49 -1.12
N PRO A 64 9.50 -2.50 0.21
CA PRO A 64 10.84 -2.55 0.81
C PRO A 64 11.48 -3.94 0.72
N PHE A 65 10.65 -4.96 0.46
CA PHE A 65 10.96 -6.39 0.41
C PHE A 65 10.04 -7.05 -0.63
N ALA A 66 10.26 -8.33 -0.94
CA ALA A 66 9.20 -9.11 -1.59
C ALA A 66 8.05 -9.32 -0.59
N GLY A 67 6.80 -9.17 -1.02
CA GLY A 67 5.67 -9.18 -0.10
C GLY A 67 4.31 -9.05 -0.75
N GLN A 68 3.31 -8.77 0.07
CA GLN A 68 1.91 -8.70 -0.30
C GLN A 68 1.33 -7.36 0.12
N VAL A 69 0.69 -6.66 -0.82
CA VAL A 69 -0.12 -5.47 -0.56
C VAL A 69 -1.59 -5.86 -0.48
N GLU A 70 -2.27 -5.37 0.55
CA GLU A 70 -3.71 -5.56 0.78
C GLU A 70 -4.35 -4.21 1.11
N LEU A 71 -5.62 -4.01 0.75
CA LEU A 71 -6.37 -2.85 1.19
C LEU A 71 -6.61 -2.95 2.70
N ALA A 72 -6.48 -1.83 3.40
CA ALA A 72 -6.96 -1.74 4.76
C ALA A 72 -8.49 -1.63 4.75
N SER A 73 -9.14 -2.36 5.67
CA SER A 73 -10.60 -2.28 5.87
C SER A 73 -11.07 -0.96 6.46
N LYS A 74 -10.18 -0.22 7.11
CA LYS A 74 -10.42 1.08 7.73
C LYS A 74 -9.31 2.06 7.36
N GLY A 75 -9.63 3.36 7.43
CA GLY A 75 -8.73 4.46 7.13
C GLY A 75 -8.73 4.87 5.66
N PHE A 76 -8.53 6.17 5.40
CA PHE A 76 -8.61 6.75 4.06
C PHE A 76 -7.36 6.42 3.23
N HIS A 77 -7.55 5.71 2.10
CA HIS A 77 -6.46 5.33 1.19
C HIS A 77 -5.29 4.61 1.90
N CYS A 78 -5.64 3.69 2.80
CA CYS A 78 -4.67 2.90 3.54
C CYS A 78 -4.46 1.53 2.89
N ILE A 79 -3.20 1.11 2.81
CA ILE A 79 -2.79 -0.24 2.46
C ILE A 79 -1.99 -0.86 3.59
N TYR A 80 -2.06 -2.18 3.69
CA TYR A 80 -1.13 -2.99 4.45
C TYR A 80 -0.13 -3.65 3.53
N PHE A 81 1.14 -3.68 3.94
CA PHE A 81 2.20 -4.45 3.32
C PHE A 81 2.71 -5.48 4.33
N SER A 82 2.73 -6.75 3.93
CA SER A 82 3.33 -7.86 4.70
C SER A 82 4.43 -8.53 3.90
N SER A 83 5.43 -9.10 4.57
CA SER A 83 6.53 -9.79 3.92
C SER A 83 6.94 -11.03 4.71
N PRO A 84 7.26 -12.16 4.04
CA PRO A 84 7.83 -13.33 4.69
C PRO A 84 9.24 -13.05 5.28
N GLU A 85 9.93 -11.99 4.86
CA GLU A 85 11.24 -11.61 5.40
C GLU A 85 11.14 -11.09 6.85
N VAL A 86 9.98 -10.52 7.20
CA VAL A 86 9.69 -9.96 8.53
C VAL A 86 8.29 -10.37 9.00
N PRO A 87 8.04 -11.68 9.22
CA PRO A 87 6.69 -12.26 9.30
C PRO A 87 5.88 -11.83 10.53
N ALA A 88 6.56 -11.33 11.57
CA ALA A 88 5.92 -10.80 12.77
C ALA A 88 5.44 -9.34 12.61
N TYR A 89 5.71 -8.71 11.47
CA TYR A 89 5.44 -7.30 11.23
C TYR A 89 4.47 -7.08 10.07
N LEU A 90 3.68 -6.01 10.20
CA LEU A 90 2.78 -5.50 9.18
C LEU A 90 3.00 -3.99 9.07
N PHE A 91 3.08 -3.48 7.85
CA PHE A 91 3.36 -2.07 7.61
C PHE A 91 2.12 -1.41 7.03
N ARG A 92 1.64 -0.33 7.67
CA ARG A 92 0.48 0.44 7.20
C ARG A 92 0.97 1.71 6.51
N TYR A 93 0.51 1.93 5.29
CA TYR A 93 0.71 3.17 4.54
C TYR A 93 -0.64 3.80 4.22
N CYS A 94 -0.92 4.98 4.76
CA CYS A 94 -2.12 5.76 4.43
C CYS A 94 -1.79 6.95 3.54
N GLY A 95 -2.78 7.46 2.80
CA GLY A 95 -2.57 8.50 1.78
C GLY A 95 -2.07 7.98 0.42
N VAL A 96 -2.14 6.67 0.20
CA VAL A 96 -1.67 6.00 -1.02
C VAL A 96 -2.74 6.03 -2.11
N ARG A 97 -2.50 6.79 -3.18
CA ARG A 97 -3.34 6.85 -4.37
C ARG A 97 -2.90 5.80 -5.39
N HIS A 98 -3.87 5.18 -6.05
CA HIS A 98 -3.66 4.14 -7.06
C HIS A 98 -2.75 3.01 -6.55
N PRO A 99 -3.12 2.34 -5.44
CA PRO A 99 -2.29 1.28 -4.90
C PRO A 99 -2.22 0.08 -5.85
N GLN A 100 -1.03 -0.50 -5.99
CA GLN A 100 -0.85 -1.79 -6.67
C GLN A 100 -1.10 -2.90 -5.64
N ILE A 101 -2.26 -3.56 -5.75
CA ILE A 101 -2.68 -4.61 -4.82
C ILE A 101 -2.20 -5.96 -5.34
N GLY A 102 -1.82 -6.86 -4.42
CA GLY A 102 -1.29 -8.16 -4.78
C GLY A 102 0.15 -8.38 -4.31
N PRO A 103 0.76 -9.47 -4.78
CA PRO A 103 2.17 -9.75 -4.53
C PRO A 103 3.05 -8.73 -5.29
N LEU A 104 4.14 -8.31 -4.65
CA LEU A 104 5.16 -7.42 -5.21
C LEU A 104 6.56 -7.91 -4.87
N GLN A 105 7.50 -7.68 -5.78
CA GLN A 105 8.92 -7.81 -5.55
C GLN A 105 9.49 -6.54 -4.90
N ALA A 106 10.65 -6.67 -4.27
CA ALA A 106 11.36 -5.54 -3.68
C ALA A 106 11.62 -4.45 -4.75
N GLY A 107 11.34 -3.19 -4.39
CA GLY A 107 11.50 -2.02 -5.26
C GLY A 107 10.33 -1.77 -6.21
N GLU A 108 9.39 -2.69 -6.40
CA GLU A 108 8.18 -2.44 -7.19
C GLU A 108 7.31 -1.36 -6.55
N ILE A 109 6.53 -0.65 -7.37
CA ILE A 109 5.76 0.50 -6.92
C ILE A 109 4.49 0.00 -6.23
N MET A 110 4.35 0.30 -4.94
CA MET A 110 3.12 0.06 -4.19
C MET A 110 2.06 1.12 -4.47
N GLY A 111 2.46 2.34 -4.84
CA GLY A 111 1.55 3.42 -5.18
C GLY A 111 2.21 4.79 -5.19
N ARG A 112 1.39 5.84 -5.11
CA ARG A 112 1.84 7.25 -5.15
C ARG A 112 1.02 8.12 -4.19
N GLY A 113 1.62 9.17 -3.65
CA GLY A 113 0.94 10.09 -2.74
C GLY A 113 1.58 11.47 -2.75
N GLN A 114 0.92 12.45 -2.14
CA GLN A 114 1.57 13.73 -1.80
C GLN A 114 2.19 13.64 -0.41
N ASN A 115 1.42 13.09 0.53
CA ASN A 115 1.85 12.75 1.88
C ASN A 115 1.45 11.31 2.15
N ILE A 116 2.25 10.60 2.94
CA ILE A 116 1.89 9.29 3.48
C ILE A 116 1.96 9.32 5.00
N HIS A 117 1.15 8.47 5.62
CA HIS A 117 1.26 8.13 7.04
C HIS A 117 1.75 6.69 7.15
N PHE A 118 2.88 6.48 7.82
CA PHE A 118 3.54 5.19 7.96
C PHE A 118 3.49 4.70 9.41
N ALA A 119 2.96 3.49 9.62
CA ALA A 119 3.00 2.82 10.91
C ALA A 119 3.55 1.39 10.77
N THR A 120 4.29 0.95 11.78
CA THR A 120 4.68 -0.44 11.95
C THR A 120 3.79 -1.09 12.99
N LEU A 121 3.28 -2.28 12.66
CA LEU A 121 2.52 -3.11 13.57
C LEU A 121 3.28 -4.40 13.82
N ARG A 122 3.27 -4.86 15.07
CA ARG A 122 3.85 -6.15 15.47
C ARG A 122 2.76 -7.09 15.95
N ARG A 123 2.77 -8.31 15.42
CA ARG A 123 1.89 -9.39 15.87
C ARG A 123 2.22 -9.79 17.30
N GLN A 124 1.20 -9.88 18.12
CA GLN A 124 1.27 -10.27 19.52
C GLN A 124 1.04 -11.79 19.67
N PRO A 125 1.42 -12.40 20.81
CA PRO A 125 1.22 -13.84 21.04
C PRO A 125 -0.23 -14.31 20.94
N ASP A 126 -1.19 -13.43 21.28
CA ASP A 126 -2.63 -13.67 21.15
C ASP A 126 -3.15 -13.47 19.71
N GLY A 127 -2.26 -13.20 18.75
CA GLY A 127 -2.59 -13.00 17.35
C GLY A 127 -3.06 -11.60 16.98
N ALA A 128 -3.30 -10.72 17.95
CA ALA A 128 -3.65 -9.32 17.70
C ALA A 128 -2.43 -8.51 17.21
N TRP A 129 -2.67 -7.30 16.71
CA TRP A 129 -1.62 -6.40 16.24
C TRP A 129 -1.50 -5.20 17.18
N ALA A 130 -0.28 -4.80 17.49
CA ALA A 130 -0.01 -3.57 18.25
C ALA A 130 0.86 -2.63 17.43
N ILE A 131 0.63 -1.33 17.54
CA ILE A 131 1.52 -0.33 16.94
C ILE A 131 2.82 -0.37 17.74
N VAL A 132 3.94 -0.36 17.02
CA VAL A 132 5.29 -0.28 17.59
C VAL A 132 6.06 0.82 16.88
N GLU A 133 7.20 1.20 17.44
CA GLU A 133 8.08 2.19 16.84
C GLU A 133 8.38 1.86 15.36
N PRO A 134 8.17 2.81 14.43
CA PRO A 134 8.45 2.58 13.02
C PRO A 134 9.94 2.37 12.73
N SER A 135 10.25 1.46 11.80
CA SER A 135 11.64 1.23 11.39
C SER A 135 12.05 2.23 10.32
N ASP A 136 13.11 2.99 10.62
CA ASP A 136 13.85 3.84 9.69
C ASP A 136 14.24 3.09 8.40
N ARG A 137 14.90 1.93 8.52
CA ARG A 137 15.39 1.14 7.39
C ARG A 137 14.30 0.68 6.44
N VAL A 138 13.14 0.31 6.98
CA VAL A 138 11.99 -0.11 6.14
C VAL A 138 11.43 1.09 5.38
N LEU A 139 11.22 2.20 6.09
CA LEU A 139 10.71 3.42 5.49
C LEU A 139 11.67 3.96 4.42
N GLU A 140 12.98 3.98 4.70
CA GLU A 140 14.01 4.36 3.72
C GLU A 140 13.92 3.51 2.47
N ARG A 141 13.86 2.18 2.58
CA ARG A 141 13.70 1.29 1.41
C ARG A 141 12.41 1.57 0.63
N SER A 142 11.34 1.94 1.31
CA SER A 142 10.07 2.28 0.68
C SER A 142 10.04 3.64 -0.01
N LEU A 143 10.94 4.55 0.36
CA LEU A 143 11.04 5.90 -0.19
C LEU A 143 12.20 6.06 -1.17
N ASN A 144 13.22 5.21 -1.09
CA ASN A 144 14.40 5.28 -1.94
C ASN A 144 14.02 5.03 -3.40
N GLN A 145 14.50 5.91 -4.27
CA GLN A 145 14.47 5.66 -5.69
C GLN A 145 15.48 4.54 -5.98
N PRO A 146 15.18 3.55 -6.85
CA PRO A 146 16.24 2.73 -7.40
C PRO A 146 17.26 3.70 -7.98
N THR A 147 18.51 3.62 -7.53
CA THR A 147 19.60 4.46 -8.01
C THR A 147 19.55 4.39 -9.52
N SER A 148 19.16 5.48 -10.17
CA SER A 148 19.35 5.61 -11.60
C SER A 148 20.85 5.56 -11.77
N THR A 149 21.37 4.41 -12.19
CA THR A 149 22.74 4.30 -12.69
C THR A 149 22.82 5.25 -13.87
N LEU A 150 23.18 6.49 -13.60
CA LEU A 150 23.65 7.42 -14.61
C LEU A 150 24.89 6.75 -15.20
N GLY A 151 24.74 6.22 -16.40
CA GLY A 151 25.87 5.90 -17.25
C GLY A 151 26.68 7.18 -17.43
N PHE A 152 27.89 7.14 -16.90
CA PHE A 152 28.99 7.96 -17.38
C PHE A 152 29.68 7.20 -18.50
#